data_AF-A0AB39Q3H3-F1
#
_entry.id   AF-A0AB39Q3H3-F1
#
_cell.length_a   1.000
_cell.length_b   1.000
_cell.length_c   1.000
_cell.angle_alpha   90.00
_cell.angle_beta   90.00
_cell.angle_gamma   90.00
#
_symmetry.space_group_name_H-M   'P 1'
#
loop_
_entity.id
_entity.type
_entity.pdbx_description
1 polymer ?
#
loop_
_entity_poly.entity_id
_entity_poly.type
_entity_poly.pdbx_seq_one_letter_code
_entity_poly.pdbx_strand_id
1 'polypeptide(L)'
;MKITKVLLAGGSATSVAVLATVTALTTLATVTVLAAPAVAQESPGSAVTRSGTTVHVQARDNVVNGIRVGIDPRSGHLIVEDDARIAVGRGCMPMSGTDGTAVDCGPATGMGGVTRLNVSMGNFGDSFFSTAPVNTSVDAGTGGDFVRTGGGNDSIKLRDGVRGNDAVSCGSGGNDQVVGEAGDTITPDCERQGRF
;
A
#
# COMPACT_ATOMS: atom_id res chain seq x y z
N MET A 1 45.22 42.34 -3.67
CA MET A 1 45.48 42.97 -2.37
C MET A 1 45.43 41.90 -1.29
N LYS A 2 46.51 41.76 -0.51
CA LYS A 2 46.69 41.14 0.84
C LYS A 2 45.70 40.05 1.29
N ILE A 3 46.12 38.77 1.39
CA ILE A 3 46.66 38.06 2.59
C ILE A 3 45.65 38.13 3.75
N THR A 4 45.13 37.01 4.28
CA THR A 4 45.75 36.33 5.45
C THR A 4 45.15 34.94 5.69
N LYS A 5 46.07 33.99 5.88
CA LYS A 5 45.95 32.60 6.35
C LYS A 5 45.90 32.61 7.88
N VAL A 6 45.00 31.87 8.52
CA VAL A 6 45.09 31.57 9.96
C VAL A 6 45.19 30.06 10.15
N LEU A 7 46.39 29.63 10.52
CA LEU A 7 46.71 28.36 11.15
C LEU A 7 46.60 28.57 12.66
N LEU A 8 46.00 27.63 13.40
CA LEU A 8 46.21 27.50 14.84
C LEU A 8 46.57 26.04 15.15
N ALA A 9 47.67 25.90 15.88
CA ALA A 9 48.36 24.68 16.22
C ALA A 9 48.33 24.48 17.75
N GLY A 10 48.41 23.21 18.18
CA GLY A 10 49.29 22.81 19.29
C GLY A 10 48.73 22.80 20.73
N GLY A 11 49.16 21.76 21.47
CA GLY A 11 49.06 21.60 22.93
C GLY A 11 48.59 20.19 23.31
N SER A 12 49.41 19.14 23.36
CA SER A 12 50.57 18.81 24.23
C SER A 12 50.22 18.46 25.68
N ALA A 13 50.61 17.23 26.04
CA ALA A 13 50.45 16.44 27.27
C ALA A 13 50.90 17.05 28.60
N THR A 14 50.41 16.48 29.72
CA THR A 14 51.16 15.83 30.86
C THR A 14 50.19 15.55 32.03
N SER A 15 49.94 14.29 32.43
CA SER A 15 50.64 13.46 33.45
C SER A 15 50.41 13.88 34.92
N VAL A 16 49.80 13.01 35.74
CA VAL A 16 50.27 12.53 37.07
C VAL A 16 49.51 11.24 37.44
N ALA A 17 50.23 10.28 38.02
CA ALA A 17 49.87 8.88 38.31
C ALA A 17 49.38 8.64 39.77
N VAL A 18 49.31 7.34 40.14
CA VAL A 18 49.31 6.74 41.50
C VAL A 18 47.86 6.41 42.00
N LEU A 19 47.44 5.21 42.45
CA LEU A 19 48.06 4.13 43.23
C LEU A 19 47.27 2.79 43.11
N ALA A 20 48.00 1.67 43.09
CA ALA A 20 47.79 0.33 43.68
C ALA A 20 46.42 -0.44 43.67
N THR A 21 46.53 -1.63 43.05
CA THR A 21 46.11 -2.99 43.50
C THR A 21 44.68 -3.24 44.00
N VAL A 22 43.92 -4.06 43.26
CA VAL A 22 43.24 -5.27 43.77
C VAL A 22 43.15 -6.32 42.66
N THR A 23 43.59 -7.52 42.98
CA THR A 23 43.45 -8.78 42.24
C THR A 23 41.98 -9.20 42.14
N ALA A 24 41.47 -9.36 40.92
CA ALA A 24 40.35 -10.25 40.64
C ALA A 24 40.47 -10.72 39.18
N LEU A 25 40.95 -11.95 39.00
CA LEU A 25 40.93 -12.63 37.70
C LEU A 25 39.50 -13.13 37.46
N THR A 26 38.56 -12.20 37.22
CA THR A 26 37.25 -12.55 36.67
C THR A 26 37.44 -12.73 35.17
N THR A 27 37.45 -13.97 34.72
CA THR A 27 37.24 -14.31 33.31
C THR A 27 35.89 -13.74 32.88
N LEU A 28 35.89 -12.51 32.35
CA LEU A 28 34.77 -11.98 31.59
C LEU A 28 34.70 -12.82 30.31
N ALA A 29 33.83 -13.82 30.30
CA ALA A 29 33.34 -14.38 29.06
C ALA A 29 32.61 -13.26 28.33
N THR A 30 33.30 -12.60 27.41
CA THR A 30 32.69 -11.65 26.48
C THR A 30 31.71 -12.43 25.61
N VAL A 31 30.43 -12.41 25.99
CA VAL A 31 29.34 -12.88 25.13
C VAL A 31 29.26 -11.89 23.97
N THR A 32 29.93 -12.22 22.87
CA THR A 32 29.73 -11.55 21.60
C THR A 32 28.32 -11.88 21.13
N VAL A 33 27.35 -11.02 21.47
CA VAL A 33 26.03 -11.07 20.86
C VAL A 33 26.25 -10.67 19.40
N LEU A 34 26.30 -11.67 18.52
CA LEU A 34 26.23 -11.45 17.08
C LEU A 34 24.86 -10.82 16.81
N ALA A 35 24.83 -9.49 16.69
CA ALA A 35 23.68 -8.79 16.17
C ALA A 35 23.48 -9.30 14.74
N ALA A 36 22.52 -10.22 14.57
CA ALA A 36 22.08 -10.61 13.24
C ALA A 36 21.64 -9.34 12.52
N PRO A 37 22.05 -9.12 11.25
CA PRO A 37 21.61 -7.96 10.50
C PRO A 37 20.09 -7.98 10.45
N ALA A 38 19.47 -6.89 10.90
CA ALA A 38 18.05 -6.68 10.69
C ALA A 38 17.84 -6.61 9.18
N VAL A 39 17.33 -7.70 8.59
CA VAL A 39 16.78 -7.64 7.24
C VAL A 39 15.64 -6.64 7.29
N ALA A 40 15.81 -5.49 6.65
CA ALA A 40 14.74 -4.52 6.50
C ALA A 40 13.62 -5.23 5.75
N GLN A 41 12.54 -5.58 6.46
CA GLN A 41 11.38 -6.18 5.84
C GLN A 41 10.86 -5.19 4.81
N GLU A 42 10.77 -5.65 3.55
CA GLU A 42 10.22 -4.83 2.48
C GLU A 42 8.81 -4.38 2.89
N SER A 43 8.58 -3.07 2.79
CA SER A 43 7.30 -2.50 3.17
C SER A 43 6.20 -3.09 2.28
N PRO A 44 4.97 -3.33 2.78
CA PRO A 44 3.87 -3.85 1.95
C PRO A 44 3.50 -2.91 0.79
N GLY A 45 3.12 -3.48 -0.34
CA GLY A 45 2.79 -2.79 -1.57
C GLY A 45 1.49 -2.01 -1.52
N SER A 46 0.57 -2.34 -0.61
CA SER A 46 -0.65 -1.55 -0.38
C SER A 46 -0.98 -1.45 1.10
N ALA A 47 -1.92 -0.57 1.43
CA ALA A 47 -2.53 -0.44 2.74
C ALA A 47 -4.05 -0.52 2.63
N VAL A 48 -4.68 -1.23 3.57
CA VAL A 48 -6.14 -1.39 3.60
C VAL A 48 -6.68 -1.01 4.97
N THR A 49 -7.65 -0.11 5.00
CA THR A 49 -8.34 0.31 6.23
C THR A 49 -9.85 0.27 6.02
N ARG A 50 -10.59 0.17 7.11
CA ARG A 50 -12.05 0.29 7.11
C ARG A 50 -12.48 1.36 8.09
N SER A 51 -13.32 2.28 7.59
CA SER A 51 -13.97 3.32 8.39
C SER A 51 -15.49 3.24 8.19
N GLY A 52 -16.19 2.75 9.21
CA GLY A 52 -17.64 2.51 9.13
C GLY A 52 -17.99 1.46 8.06
N THR A 53 -18.78 1.87 7.08
CA THR A 53 -19.21 1.03 5.94
C THR A 53 -18.31 1.18 4.70
N THR A 54 -17.22 1.94 4.80
CA THR A 54 -16.30 2.18 3.67
C THR A 54 -14.95 1.50 3.92
N VAL A 55 -14.47 0.77 2.92
CA VAL A 55 -13.10 0.23 2.89
C VAL A 55 -12.26 1.11 1.98
N HIS A 56 -11.09 1.51 2.46
CA HIS A 56 -10.10 2.29 1.72
C HIS A 56 -8.93 1.38 1.41
N VAL A 57 -8.61 1.27 0.12
CA VAL A 57 -7.43 0.56 -0.38
C VAL A 57 -6.51 1.59 -1.03
N GLN A 58 -5.26 1.60 -0.61
CA GLN A 58 -4.24 2.51 -1.13
C GLN A 58 -3.01 1.69 -1.53
N ALA A 59 -2.81 1.50 -2.82
CA ALA A 59 -1.56 1.03 -3.36
C ALA A 59 -0.45 2.06 -3.11
N ARG A 60 0.78 1.56 -3.01
CA ARG A 60 1.95 2.37 -2.73
C ARG A 60 2.64 2.71 -4.04
N ASP A 61 3.01 3.97 -4.16
CA ASP A 61 3.83 4.39 -5.28
C ASP A 61 5.10 3.55 -5.42
N ASN A 62 5.43 3.30 -6.68
CA ASN A 62 6.56 2.60 -7.23
C ASN A 62 6.52 1.09 -6.97
N VAL A 63 5.32 0.52 -6.87
CA VAL A 63 5.05 -0.90 -6.74
C VAL A 63 3.97 -1.26 -7.75
N VAL A 64 4.10 -2.42 -8.41
CA VAL A 64 3.01 -2.95 -9.24
C VAL A 64 2.11 -3.79 -8.34
N ASN A 65 0.85 -3.40 -8.23
CA ASN A 65 -0.15 -3.99 -7.36
C ASN A 65 -1.18 -4.82 -8.13
N GLY A 66 -1.57 -5.93 -7.52
CA GLY A 66 -2.54 -6.89 -8.06
C GLY A 66 -3.74 -7.01 -7.13
N ILE A 67 -4.55 -5.96 -7.04
CA ILE A 67 -5.59 -5.85 -6.01
C ILE A 67 -6.84 -6.62 -6.44
N ARG A 68 -7.28 -7.56 -5.61
CA ARG A 68 -8.53 -8.30 -5.80
C ARG A 68 -9.46 -8.09 -4.61
N VAL A 69 -10.73 -7.85 -4.87
CA VAL A 69 -11.76 -7.67 -3.84
C VAL A 69 -12.94 -8.59 -4.11
N GLY A 70 -13.41 -9.27 -3.08
CA GLY A 70 -14.54 -10.17 -3.18
C GLY A 70 -15.26 -10.34 -1.86
N ILE A 71 -16.42 -11.00 -1.91
CA ILE A 71 -17.11 -11.47 -0.72
C ILE A 71 -16.80 -12.95 -0.56
N ASP A 72 -16.21 -13.35 0.57
CA ASP A 72 -16.01 -14.76 0.85
C ASP A 72 -17.38 -15.44 1.01
N PRO A 73 -17.72 -16.45 0.19
CA PRO A 73 -19.04 -17.07 0.22
C PRO A 73 -19.33 -17.83 1.52
N ARG A 74 -18.31 -18.15 2.33
CA ARG A 74 -18.48 -18.90 3.58
C ARG A 74 -18.82 -17.98 4.74
N SER A 75 -18.12 -16.85 4.86
CA SER A 75 -18.30 -15.88 5.95
C SER A 75 -19.24 -14.71 5.59
N GLY A 76 -19.43 -14.41 4.31
CA GLY A 76 -20.10 -13.19 3.86
C GLY A 76 -19.29 -11.92 4.15
N HIS A 77 -18.00 -12.06 4.46
CA HIS A 77 -17.10 -10.94 4.72
C HIS A 77 -16.47 -10.42 3.43
N LEU A 78 -16.15 -9.12 3.41
CA LEU A 78 -15.38 -8.53 2.33
C LEU A 78 -13.90 -8.83 2.53
N ILE A 79 -13.30 -9.50 1.56
CA ILE A 79 -11.88 -9.84 1.51
C ILE A 79 -11.19 -8.95 0.48
N VAL A 80 -10.04 -8.40 0.85
CA VAL A 80 -9.13 -7.67 -0.05
C VAL A 80 -7.81 -8.42 -0.12
N GLU A 81 -7.33 -8.66 -1.34
CA GLU A 81 -6.05 -9.28 -1.62
C GLU A 81 -5.15 -8.36 -2.46
N ASP A 82 -3.84 -8.54 -2.33
CA ASP A 82 -2.82 -7.88 -3.15
C ASP A 82 -1.56 -8.75 -3.25
N ASP A 83 -1.07 -8.94 -4.47
CA ASP A 83 0.14 -9.69 -4.77
C ASP A 83 1.41 -9.05 -4.18
N ALA A 84 1.38 -7.73 -3.93
CA ALA A 84 2.49 -6.98 -3.36
C ALA A 84 2.45 -6.89 -1.82
N ARG A 85 1.62 -7.70 -1.15
CA ARG A 85 1.34 -7.68 0.31
C ARG A 85 0.62 -6.42 0.78
N ILE A 86 -0.10 -6.57 1.89
CA ILE A 86 -0.99 -5.56 2.47
C ILE A 86 -0.51 -5.15 3.87
N ALA A 87 -0.36 -3.84 4.07
CA ALA A 87 -0.31 -3.22 5.38
C ALA A 87 -1.73 -3.13 5.94
N VAL A 88 -2.03 -3.99 6.92
CA VAL A 88 -3.37 -4.04 7.53
C VAL A 88 -3.56 -2.85 8.46
N GLY A 89 -4.55 -2.03 8.15
CA GLY A 89 -4.95 -0.89 8.96
C GLY A 89 -6.21 -1.16 9.80
N ARG A 90 -6.66 -0.12 10.51
CA ARG A 90 -7.81 -0.21 11.41
C ARG A 90 -9.05 -0.74 10.69
N GLY A 91 -9.76 -1.66 11.35
CA GLY A 91 -11.06 -2.17 10.88
C GLY A 91 -10.97 -3.33 9.89
N CYS A 92 -9.76 -3.76 9.52
CA CYS A 92 -9.51 -5.02 8.83
C CYS A 92 -8.59 -5.91 9.68
N MET A 93 -8.59 -7.20 9.43
CA MET A 93 -7.77 -8.20 10.12
C MET A 93 -6.94 -8.98 9.09
N PRO A 94 -5.65 -9.26 9.35
CA PRO A 94 -4.86 -10.11 8.46
C PRO A 94 -5.46 -11.52 8.40
N MET A 95 -5.49 -12.10 7.20
CA MET A 95 -5.89 -13.50 7.04
C MET A 95 -4.69 -14.41 7.33
N SER A 96 -4.93 -15.47 8.11
CA SER A 96 -3.89 -16.47 8.40
C SER A 96 -3.59 -17.32 7.18
N GLY A 97 -2.32 -17.60 6.92
CA GLY A 97 -1.89 -18.47 5.81
C GLY A 97 -1.79 -17.78 4.44
N THR A 98 -1.82 -16.44 4.39
CA THR A 98 -1.68 -15.66 3.14
C THR A 98 -0.39 -14.86 3.06
N ASP A 99 0.53 -15.03 4.02
CA ASP A 99 1.80 -14.27 4.06
C ASP A 99 1.62 -12.74 3.93
N GLY A 100 0.49 -12.23 4.42
CA GLY A 100 0.14 -10.81 4.39
C GLY A 100 -0.44 -10.32 3.06
N THR A 101 -0.80 -11.21 2.13
CA THR A 101 -1.43 -10.81 0.84
C THR A 101 -2.94 -10.67 0.92
N ALA A 102 -3.58 -11.00 2.04
CA ALA A 102 -5.03 -10.88 2.18
C ALA A 102 -5.47 -10.37 3.55
N VAL A 103 -6.54 -9.59 3.56
CA VAL A 103 -7.18 -9.04 4.75
C VAL A 103 -8.70 -9.23 4.70
N ASP A 104 -9.27 -9.51 5.86
CA ASP A 104 -10.71 -9.55 6.11
C ASP A 104 -11.14 -8.19 6.67
N CYS A 105 -11.98 -7.47 5.92
CA CYS A 105 -12.50 -6.17 6.33
C CYS A 105 -13.90 -6.27 6.95
N GLY A 106 -14.32 -7.44 7.40
CA GLY A 106 -15.58 -7.70 8.10
C GLY A 106 -16.79 -7.89 7.17
N PRO A 107 -18.01 -7.95 7.73
CA PRO A 107 -19.20 -8.32 6.98
C PRO A 107 -19.48 -7.36 5.82
N ALA A 108 -19.83 -7.91 4.65
CA ALA A 108 -20.24 -7.15 3.48
C ALA A 108 -21.75 -6.81 3.49
N THR A 109 -22.53 -7.51 4.31
CA THR A 109 -23.99 -7.31 4.41
C THR A 109 -24.42 -7.11 5.87
N GLY A 110 -25.68 -6.70 6.08
CA GLY A 110 -26.24 -6.49 7.40
C GLY A 110 -25.93 -5.12 8.02
N MET A 111 -26.26 -4.97 9.29
CA MET A 111 -26.08 -3.69 10.01
C MET A 111 -24.59 -3.39 10.16
N GLY A 112 -24.16 -2.30 9.54
CA GLY A 112 -22.74 -1.95 9.47
C GLY A 112 -21.96 -2.84 8.51
N GLY A 113 -22.56 -3.43 7.49
CA GLY A 113 -21.84 -4.08 6.39
C GLY A 113 -21.06 -3.08 5.53
N VAL A 114 -20.07 -3.55 4.77
CA VAL A 114 -19.37 -2.71 3.78
C VAL A 114 -20.31 -2.36 2.63
N THR A 115 -20.48 -1.08 2.35
CA THR A 115 -21.33 -0.57 1.26
C THR A 115 -20.55 0.23 0.23
N ARG A 116 -19.26 0.52 0.50
CA ARG A 116 -18.41 1.32 -0.39
C ARG A 116 -16.95 0.89 -0.35
N LEU A 117 -16.32 0.92 -1.52
CA LEU A 117 -14.87 0.83 -1.68
C LEU A 117 -14.34 2.17 -2.21
N ASN A 118 -13.22 2.63 -1.66
CA ASN A 118 -12.44 3.73 -2.23
C ASN A 118 -11.03 3.21 -2.47
N VAL A 119 -10.59 3.20 -3.72
CA VAL A 119 -9.35 2.58 -4.18
C VAL A 119 -8.49 3.64 -4.84
N SER A 120 -7.23 3.73 -4.42
CA SER A 120 -6.19 4.52 -5.07
C SER A 120 -5.10 3.55 -5.52
N MET A 121 -4.85 3.46 -6.82
CA MET A 121 -3.90 2.50 -7.40
C MET A 121 -2.47 3.06 -7.51
N GLY A 122 -2.30 4.38 -7.45
CA GLY A 122 -0.98 4.98 -7.25
C GLY A 122 -0.25 5.21 -8.58
N ASN A 123 0.83 4.48 -8.83
CA ASN A 123 1.54 4.59 -10.10
C ASN A 123 2.13 3.26 -10.58
N PHE A 124 2.55 3.25 -11.85
CA PHE A 124 2.89 2.07 -12.64
C PHE A 124 1.65 1.40 -13.22
N GLY A 125 1.78 0.15 -13.68
CA GLY A 125 0.68 -0.57 -14.31
C GLY A 125 0.03 -1.48 -13.31
N ASP A 126 -0.94 -0.95 -12.58
CA ASP A 126 -1.63 -1.66 -11.51
C ASP A 126 -2.88 -2.35 -12.03
N SER A 127 -3.36 -3.34 -11.27
CA SER A 127 -4.63 -3.99 -11.56
C SER A 127 -5.55 -3.99 -10.35
N PHE A 128 -6.81 -3.67 -10.59
CA PHE A 128 -7.88 -3.75 -9.62
C PHE A 128 -9.01 -4.62 -10.16
N PHE A 129 -9.44 -5.61 -9.38
CA PHE A 129 -10.51 -6.51 -9.74
C PHE A 129 -11.47 -6.70 -8.57
N SER A 130 -12.71 -6.24 -8.70
CA SER A 130 -13.76 -6.47 -7.72
C SER A 130 -14.84 -7.40 -8.26
N THR A 131 -15.29 -8.32 -7.41
CA THR A 131 -16.54 -9.08 -7.60
C THR A 131 -17.62 -8.68 -6.58
N ALA A 132 -17.28 -7.80 -5.63
CA ALA A 132 -18.20 -7.38 -4.59
C ALA A 132 -19.27 -6.43 -5.19
N PRO A 133 -20.57 -6.67 -4.93
CA PRO A 133 -21.66 -5.82 -5.40
C PRO A 133 -21.81 -4.58 -4.49
N VAL A 134 -20.79 -3.73 -4.44
CA VAL A 134 -20.73 -2.51 -3.61
C VAL A 134 -20.22 -1.34 -4.43
N ASN A 135 -20.70 -0.13 -4.11
CA ASN A 135 -20.30 1.07 -4.82
C ASN A 135 -18.78 1.29 -4.70
N THR A 136 -18.09 1.42 -5.81
CA THR A 136 -16.63 1.46 -5.87
C THR A 136 -16.16 2.76 -6.50
N SER A 137 -15.30 3.49 -5.79
CA SER A 137 -14.59 4.64 -6.32
C SER A 137 -13.16 4.23 -6.60
N VAL A 138 -12.68 4.39 -7.82
CA VAL A 138 -11.29 4.08 -8.20
C VAL A 138 -10.62 5.33 -8.76
N ASP A 139 -9.47 5.69 -8.21
CA ASP A 139 -8.48 6.55 -8.86
C ASP A 139 -7.31 5.65 -9.29
N ALA A 140 -7.17 5.46 -10.60
CA ALA A 140 -6.12 4.61 -11.17
C ALA A 140 -4.73 5.23 -10.94
N GLY A 141 -4.64 6.57 -10.91
CA GLY A 141 -3.38 7.26 -10.69
C GLY A 141 -2.63 7.42 -12.00
N THR A 142 -1.35 7.03 -12.09
CA THR A 142 -0.54 7.20 -13.31
C THR A 142 0.12 5.92 -13.78
N GLY A 143 0.09 5.65 -15.08
CA GLY A 143 0.66 4.43 -15.66
C GLY A 143 -0.42 3.62 -16.33
N GLY A 144 -0.09 2.41 -16.82
CA GLY A 144 -1.03 1.63 -17.63
C GLY A 144 -1.86 0.68 -16.78
N ASP A 145 -3.04 1.12 -16.37
CA ASP A 145 -3.86 0.45 -15.36
C ASP A 145 -4.97 -0.41 -15.95
N PHE A 146 -5.31 -1.48 -15.23
CA PHE A 146 -6.46 -2.33 -15.54
C PHE A 146 -7.46 -2.33 -14.39
N VAL A 147 -8.66 -1.81 -14.65
CA VAL A 147 -9.72 -1.72 -13.65
C VAL A 147 -10.90 -2.59 -14.04
N ARG A 148 -11.31 -3.49 -13.15
CA ARG A 148 -12.60 -4.17 -13.24
C ARG A 148 -13.35 -4.04 -11.95
N THR A 149 -14.51 -3.39 -12.00
CA THR A 149 -15.39 -3.27 -10.83
C THR A 149 -16.46 -4.36 -10.82
N GLY A 150 -17.23 -4.41 -9.73
CA GLY A 150 -18.25 -5.42 -9.47
C GLY A 150 -19.62 -4.94 -9.94
N GLY A 151 -20.67 -5.25 -9.17
CA GLY A 151 -21.92 -4.50 -9.30
C GLY A 151 -21.92 -3.31 -8.35
N GLY A 152 -22.80 -2.34 -8.57
CA GLY A 152 -22.86 -1.13 -7.73
C GLY A 152 -22.97 0.11 -8.61
N ASN A 153 -22.99 1.30 -8.01
CA ASN A 153 -22.81 2.54 -8.76
C ASN A 153 -21.36 2.99 -8.59
N ASP A 154 -20.55 2.73 -9.60
CA ASP A 154 -19.11 2.90 -9.57
C ASP A 154 -18.67 4.23 -10.17
N SER A 155 -17.54 4.75 -9.69
CA SER A 155 -16.91 5.97 -10.21
C SER A 155 -15.43 5.72 -10.40
N ILE A 156 -15.01 5.69 -11.66
CA ILE A 156 -13.64 5.36 -12.06
C ILE A 156 -13.00 6.56 -12.74
N LYS A 157 -11.80 6.94 -12.28
CA LYS A 157 -10.94 7.94 -12.89
C LYS A 157 -9.67 7.24 -13.37
N LEU A 158 -9.52 7.17 -14.69
CA LEU A 158 -8.32 6.70 -15.40
C LEU A 158 -7.41 7.86 -15.83
N ARG A 159 -7.78 9.11 -15.54
CA ARG A 159 -7.07 10.27 -16.07
C ARG A 159 -5.66 10.42 -15.48
N ASP A 160 -4.67 10.04 -16.27
CA ASP A 160 -3.25 10.20 -15.97
C ASP A 160 -2.49 11.14 -16.94
N GLY A 161 -3.14 11.54 -18.04
CA GLY A 161 -2.56 12.40 -19.08
C GLY A 161 -1.80 11.65 -20.18
N VAL A 162 -1.84 10.32 -20.17
CA VAL A 162 -1.33 9.44 -21.22
C VAL A 162 -2.53 8.90 -22.01
N ARG A 163 -2.32 8.56 -23.28
CA ARG A 163 -3.39 8.14 -24.20
C ARG A 163 -3.34 6.63 -24.41
N GLY A 164 -4.41 5.93 -24.07
CA GLY A 164 -4.63 4.54 -24.50
C GLY A 164 -3.77 3.50 -23.79
N ASN A 165 -3.32 3.81 -22.58
CA ASN A 165 -2.61 2.90 -21.68
C ASN A 165 -3.53 2.22 -20.67
N ASP A 166 -4.75 2.72 -20.48
CA ASP A 166 -5.68 2.19 -19.48
C ASP A 166 -6.82 1.38 -20.09
N ALA A 167 -7.34 0.45 -19.28
CA ALA A 167 -8.52 -0.34 -19.62
C ALA A 167 -9.47 -0.50 -18.42
N VAL A 168 -10.77 -0.43 -18.69
CA VAL A 168 -11.81 -0.59 -17.67
C VAL A 168 -13.02 -1.41 -18.13
N SER A 169 -13.52 -2.25 -17.21
CA SER A 169 -14.82 -2.90 -17.28
C SER A 169 -15.59 -2.66 -15.99
N CYS A 170 -16.81 -2.13 -16.12
CA CYS A 170 -17.62 -1.77 -14.97
C CYS A 170 -18.44 -2.95 -14.43
N GLY A 171 -18.37 -4.12 -15.08
CA GLY A 171 -19.14 -5.28 -14.67
C GLY A 171 -20.59 -5.16 -15.11
N SER A 172 -21.50 -5.82 -14.41
CA SER A 172 -22.92 -5.80 -14.77
C SER A 172 -23.76 -5.24 -13.64
N GLY A 173 -24.52 -4.19 -13.97
CA GLY A 173 -25.54 -3.62 -13.11
C GLY A 173 -25.03 -2.46 -12.27
N GLY A 174 -25.68 -1.32 -12.43
CA GLY A 174 -25.21 -0.09 -11.83
C GLY A 174 -25.66 1.13 -12.59
N ASN A 175 -25.04 2.25 -12.25
CA ASN A 175 -25.00 3.45 -13.07
C ASN A 175 -23.59 4.00 -12.92
N ASP A 176 -22.68 3.39 -13.66
CA ASP A 176 -21.26 3.56 -13.53
C ASP A 176 -20.78 4.75 -14.33
N GLN A 177 -19.86 5.50 -13.73
CA GLN A 177 -19.25 6.65 -14.35
C GLN A 177 -17.75 6.43 -14.50
N VAL A 178 -17.28 6.45 -15.75
CA VAL A 178 -15.86 6.41 -16.08
C VAL A 178 -15.44 7.74 -16.68
N VAL A 179 -14.27 8.21 -16.28
CA VAL A 179 -13.56 9.26 -16.97
C VAL A 179 -12.15 8.80 -17.30
N GLY A 180 -11.81 8.79 -18.58
CA GLY A 180 -10.46 8.48 -19.07
C GLY A 180 -9.97 9.49 -20.11
N GLU A 181 -8.81 9.21 -20.67
CA GLU A 181 -8.18 9.95 -21.75
C GLU A 181 -8.57 9.35 -23.12
N ALA A 182 -8.30 10.11 -24.20
CA ALA A 182 -8.50 9.60 -25.54
C ALA A 182 -7.62 8.38 -25.83
N GLY A 183 -8.25 7.27 -26.21
CA GLY A 183 -7.56 6.02 -26.56
C GLY A 183 -7.74 4.91 -25.52
N ASP A 184 -8.16 5.26 -24.29
CA ASP A 184 -8.37 4.26 -23.23
C ASP A 184 -9.49 3.29 -23.60
N THR A 185 -9.28 2.03 -23.23
CA THR A 185 -10.22 0.97 -23.50
C THR A 185 -11.30 0.94 -22.43
N ILE A 186 -12.36 1.71 -22.65
CA ILE A 186 -13.56 1.70 -21.81
C ILE A 186 -14.58 0.76 -22.44
N THR A 187 -14.89 -0.34 -21.76
CA THR A 187 -15.83 -1.32 -22.30
C THR A 187 -17.28 -0.79 -22.26
N PRO A 188 -18.20 -1.33 -23.08
CA PRO A 188 -19.57 -0.82 -23.20
C PRO A 188 -20.45 -1.05 -21.97
N ASP A 189 -19.96 -1.80 -20.98
CA ASP A 189 -20.68 -2.09 -19.73
C ASP A 189 -20.69 -0.90 -18.77
N CYS A 190 -19.80 0.08 -18.95
CA CYS A 190 -19.80 1.34 -18.22
C CYS A 190 -20.82 2.32 -18.80
N GLU A 191 -21.89 2.65 -18.07
CA GLU A 191 -23.04 3.37 -18.61
C GLU A 191 -22.77 4.85 -18.93
N ARG A 192 -21.84 5.50 -18.22
CA ARG A 192 -21.51 6.92 -18.42
C ARG A 192 -20.02 7.13 -18.63
N GLN A 193 -19.64 7.40 -19.86
CA GLN A 193 -18.23 7.50 -20.27
C GLN A 193 -17.88 8.94 -20.66
N GLY A 194 -16.87 9.52 -20.01
CA GLY A 194 -16.23 10.78 -20.38
C GLY A 194 -14.83 10.53 -20.93
N ARG A 195 -14.48 11.17 -22.05
CA ARG A 195 -13.13 11.15 -22.64
C ARG A 195 -12.67 12.58 -22.91
N PHE A 196 -11.36 12.82 -22.76
CA PHE A 196 -10.70 14.11 -22.97
C PHE A 196 -9.62 14.06 -24.05
#